data_AF-S4XV00-F1
#
_entry.id   AF-S4XV00-F1
#
_cell.length_a   1.000
_cell.length_b   1.000
_cell.length_c   1.000
_cell.angle_alpha   90.00
_cell.angle_beta   90.00
_cell.angle_gamma   90.00
#
_symmetry.space_group_name_H-M   'P 1'
#
loop_
_entity.id
_entity.type
_entity.pdbx_description
1 polymer ?
#
loop_
_entity_poly.entity_id
_entity_poly.type
_entity_poly.pdbx_seq_one_letter_code
_entity_poly.pdbx_strand_id
1 'polypeptide(L)'
;MTRSILSGLLGLLSVVAMASLPAACESGGVGDPCLPEDEYDPQFAGFKVTEENIESRSFQCQTRICLVNHFQGRVSCPLGQEAPAPCDPNNPASCGDKGECVLSGAVEPPNCAGNQDCRCQTNDDCYGEGWSCDADGMCKAHVCRPLNDRGEFVGCQDPTADDNVGKVCCVPGTEDPVASPVCGQCAPGSNRNAQQAVYCSCRCGVADGEPDDPNFNFCECPQGFTCSEIRPNVGLGDPLLTGKYCIKQDSQFESEGECADVPGRVNSDQCAGF
;
A
#
# COMPACT_ATOMS: atom_id res chain seq x y z
N MET A 1 -47.86 -48.84 19.28
CA MET A 1 -46.40 -48.85 19.53
C MET A 1 -45.69 -47.91 18.54
N THR A 2 -45.96 -46.60 18.57
CA THR A 2 -45.50 -45.68 17.50
C THR A 2 -45.39 -44.22 17.97
N ARG A 3 -44.88 -43.93 19.19
CA ARG A 3 -44.80 -42.54 19.69
C ARG A 3 -43.51 -42.10 20.39
N SER A 4 -42.48 -42.95 20.52
CA SER A 4 -41.29 -42.61 21.34
C SER A 4 -39.99 -42.30 20.58
N ILE A 5 -39.99 -42.24 19.24
CA ILE A 5 -38.73 -42.11 18.47
C ILE A 5 -38.48 -40.66 17.97
N LEU A 6 -39.49 -39.78 17.98
CA LEU A 6 -39.34 -38.44 17.40
C LEU A 6 -38.65 -37.38 18.31
N SER A 7 -38.51 -37.62 19.61
CA SER A 7 -37.92 -36.62 20.52
C SER A 7 -36.40 -36.70 20.66
N GLY A 8 -35.76 -37.76 20.18
CA GLY A 8 -34.29 -37.92 20.25
C GLY A 8 -33.53 -37.18 19.15
N LEU A 9 -34.16 -36.93 18.00
CA LEU A 9 -33.48 -36.34 16.84
C LEU A 9 -33.36 -34.80 16.89
N LEU A 10 -34.19 -34.13 17.69
CA LEU A 10 -34.19 -32.66 17.79
C LEU A 10 -33.11 -32.12 18.75
N GLY A 11 -32.54 -32.94 19.63
CA GLY A 11 -31.46 -32.52 20.54
C GLY A 11 -30.06 -32.55 19.93
N LEU A 12 -29.85 -33.33 18.86
CA LEU A 12 -28.56 -33.44 18.17
C LEU A 12 -28.37 -32.37 17.07
N LEU A 13 -29.45 -31.74 16.62
CA LEU A 13 -29.42 -30.65 15.62
C LEU A 13 -29.08 -29.28 16.22
N SER A 14 -29.17 -29.10 17.54
CA SER A 14 -28.89 -27.82 18.21
C SER A 14 -27.41 -27.56 18.53
N VAL A 15 -26.52 -28.57 18.45
CA VAL A 15 -25.08 -28.41 18.75
C VAL A 15 -24.25 -28.09 17.49
N VAL A 16 -24.77 -28.38 16.29
CA VAL A 16 -24.05 -28.13 15.03
C VAL A 16 -24.19 -26.68 14.54
N ALA A 17 -25.19 -25.93 15.02
CA ALA A 17 -25.50 -24.58 14.53
C ALA A 17 -24.62 -23.44 15.11
N MET A 18 -23.74 -23.72 16.08
CA MET A 18 -22.83 -22.70 16.66
C MET A 18 -21.41 -22.73 16.10
N ALA A 19 -21.09 -23.65 15.17
CA ALA A 19 -19.75 -23.74 14.56
C ALA A 19 -19.62 -22.94 13.25
N SER A 20 -20.67 -22.24 12.81
CA SER A 20 -20.69 -21.42 11.59
C SER A 20 -20.84 -19.94 11.90
N LEU A 21 -20.23 -19.47 12.99
CA LEU A 21 -19.99 -18.04 13.14
C LEU A 21 -18.88 -17.68 12.15
N PRO A 22 -19.11 -16.71 11.23
CA PRO A 22 -18.05 -16.23 10.36
C PRO A 22 -16.90 -15.81 11.26
N ALA A 23 -15.68 -16.26 10.93
CA ALA A 23 -14.46 -15.84 11.60
C ALA A 23 -14.54 -14.33 11.77
N ALA A 24 -14.76 -13.88 13.00
CA ALA A 24 -14.71 -12.48 13.35
C ALA A 24 -13.35 -11.98 12.90
N CYS A 25 -13.31 -10.85 12.19
CA CYS A 25 -12.09 -10.22 11.69
C CYS A 25 -10.93 -10.50 12.64
N GLU A 26 -10.03 -11.40 12.25
CA GLU A 26 -8.82 -11.66 13.04
C GLU A 26 -8.11 -10.32 13.12
N SER A 27 -8.01 -9.82 14.35
CA SER A 27 -7.32 -8.59 14.67
C SER A 27 -5.88 -8.75 14.20
N GLY A 28 -5.46 -7.98 13.18
CA GLY A 28 -4.19 -8.16 12.47
C GLY A 28 -2.99 -8.24 13.42
N GLY A 29 -2.48 -9.44 13.66
CA GLY A 29 -1.35 -9.72 14.52
C GLY A 29 -0.03 -9.33 13.87
N VAL A 30 1.06 -9.43 14.62
CA VAL A 30 2.41 -9.24 14.06
C VAL A 30 2.63 -10.27 12.95
N GLY A 31 2.95 -9.78 11.74
CA GLY A 31 3.18 -10.58 10.54
C GLY A 31 2.05 -10.54 9.52
N ASP A 32 0.86 -10.06 9.90
CA ASP A 32 -0.26 -9.96 8.97
C ASP A 32 -0.01 -8.88 7.92
N PRO A 33 -0.43 -9.09 6.65
CA PRO A 33 -0.24 -8.09 5.61
C PRO A 33 -0.99 -6.81 5.97
N CYS A 34 -0.36 -5.67 5.70
CA CYS A 34 -0.99 -4.37 5.82
C CYS A 34 -0.74 -3.55 4.56
N LEU A 35 -1.64 -2.63 4.27
CA LEU A 35 -1.54 -1.68 3.19
C LEU A 35 -1.18 -0.29 3.75
N PRO A 36 -0.02 0.28 3.40
CA PRO A 36 0.37 1.62 3.82
C PRO A 36 -0.65 2.70 3.42
N GLU A 37 -0.86 3.69 4.30
CA GLU A 37 -1.76 4.82 4.08
C GLU A 37 -1.33 5.67 2.87
N ASP A 38 -0.03 5.76 2.59
CA ASP A 38 0.50 6.46 1.41
C ASP A 38 -0.07 5.90 0.10
N GLU A 39 -0.44 4.61 0.05
CA GLU A 39 -1.02 4.03 -1.15
C GLU A 39 -2.44 4.54 -1.46
N TYR A 40 -3.12 5.20 -0.53
CA TYR A 40 -4.41 5.84 -0.82
C TYR A 40 -4.24 7.19 -1.54
N ASP A 41 -3.01 7.72 -1.64
CA ASP A 41 -2.72 8.85 -2.52
C ASP A 41 -2.51 8.35 -3.96
N PRO A 42 -3.34 8.76 -4.92
CA PRO A 42 -3.18 8.40 -6.33
C PRO A 42 -1.89 8.94 -6.97
N GLN A 43 -1.18 9.85 -6.34
CA GLN A 43 0.13 10.33 -6.78
C GLN A 43 1.29 9.52 -6.22
N PHE A 44 1.06 8.65 -5.24
CA PHE A 44 2.12 7.88 -4.62
C PHE A 44 2.70 6.85 -5.59
N ALA A 45 3.97 7.05 -5.97
CA ALA A 45 4.69 6.20 -6.91
C ALA A 45 5.14 4.85 -6.31
N GLY A 46 5.05 4.70 -4.98
CA GLY A 46 5.57 3.55 -4.23
C GLY A 46 6.81 3.88 -3.41
N PHE A 47 7.20 2.93 -2.57
CA PHE A 47 8.38 2.99 -1.72
C PHE A 47 9.65 2.61 -2.49
N LYS A 48 10.82 2.97 -1.94
CA LYS A 48 12.12 2.50 -2.41
C LYS A 48 12.69 1.46 -1.47
N VAL A 49 13.50 0.54 -2.03
CA VAL A 49 14.16 -0.51 -1.23
C VAL A 49 15.06 0.05 -0.13
N THR A 50 15.56 1.28 -0.26
CA THR A 50 16.37 1.96 0.75
C THR A 50 15.54 2.59 1.87
N GLU A 51 14.24 2.76 1.67
CA GLU A 51 13.37 3.47 2.58
C GLU A 51 12.76 2.51 3.61
N GLU A 52 12.69 2.98 4.85
CA GLU A 52 11.83 2.43 5.87
C GLU A 52 10.68 3.39 6.18
N ASN A 53 9.45 2.86 6.23
CA ASN A 53 8.28 3.61 6.68
C ASN A 53 7.62 2.90 7.86
N ILE A 54 7.29 3.65 8.91
CA ILE A 54 6.70 3.12 10.14
C ILE A 54 5.42 3.90 10.40
N GLU A 55 4.30 3.31 10.04
CA GLU A 55 2.99 3.91 10.28
C GLU A 55 2.50 3.54 11.67
N SER A 56 2.56 4.46 12.62
CA SER A 56 2.21 4.20 14.03
C SER A 56 0.70 4.23 14.34
N ARG A 57 -0.16 4.37 13.32
CA ARG A 57 -1.62 4.50 13.48
C ARG A 57 -2.44 3.64 12.52
N SER A 58 -1.83 2.58 11.98
CA SER A 58 -2.52 1.69 11.05
C SER A 58 -3.74 1.02 11.70
N PHE A 59 -4.90 1.14 11.06
CA PHE A 59 -6.13 0.49 11.53
C PHE A 59 -6.20 -1.00 11.19
N GLN A 60 -5.35 -1.47 10.28
CA GLN A 60 -5.27 -2.87 9.87
C GLN A 60 -4.51 -3.73 10.89
N CYS A 61 -3.62 -3.10 11.66
CA CYS A 61 -2.76 -3.78 12.63
C CYS A 61 -3.27 -3.60 14.06
N GLN A 62 -3.38 -4.69 14.81
CA GLN A 62 -3.72 -4.68 16.24
C GLN A 62 -2.75 -3.82 17.05
N THR A 63 -1.48 -3.88 16.66
CA THR A 63 -0.35 -3.14 17.24
C THR A 63 -0.31 -1.68 16.81
N ARG A 64 -1.18 -1.28 15.87
CA ARG A 64 -1.20 0.00 15.17
C ARG A 64 0.01 0.29 14.30
N ILE A 65 0.94 -0.65 14.15
CA ILE A 65 2.16 -0.45 13.37
C ILE A 65 2.07 -1.23 12.06
N CYS A 66 1.97 -0.53 10.93
CA CYS A 66 2.28 -1.09 9.62
C CYS A 66 3.73 -0.72 9.31
N LEU A 67 4.58 -1.74 9.17
CA LEU A 67 6.00 -1.57 8.90
C LEU A 67 6.25 -1.83 7.42
N VAL A 68 6.86 -0.87 6.74
CA VAL A 68 7.48 -1.01 5.42
C VAL A 68 8.99 -1.06 5.64
N ASN A 69 9.56 -2.25 5.50
CA ASN A 69 10.97 -2.52 5.81
C ASN A 69 11.74 -2.81 4.53
N HIS A 70 12.33 -1.78 3.92
CA HIS A 70 13.18 -1.91 2.73
C HIS A 70 12.44 -2.58 1.56
N PHE A 71 11.30 -1.99 1.19
CA PHE A 71 10.37 -2.49 0.18
C PHE A 71 10.38 -1.57 -1.05
N GLN A 72 10.23 -2.14 -2.25
CA GLN A 72 10.09 -1.35 -3.47
C GLN A 72 8.69 -1.45 -4.06
N GLY A 73 8.15 -0.33 -4.51
CA GLY A 73 6.89 -0.24 -5.24
C GLY A 73 5.67 -0.06 -4.33
N ARG A 74 4.52 -0.58 -4.76
CA ARG A 74 3.26 -0.53 -4.01
C ARG A 74 2.81 -1.96 -3.68
N VAL A 75 2.31 -2.19 -2.47
CA VAL A 75 1.69 -3.45 -2.05
C VAL A 75 0.53 -3.77 -2.99
N SER A 76 -0.31 -2.79 -3.31
CA SER A 76 -1.46 -2.95 -4.20
C SER A 76 -1.12 -3.11 -5.68
N CYS A 77 0.15 -2.90 -6.09
CA CYS A 77 0.55 -2.99 -7.49
C CYS A 77 1.85 -3.78 -7.70
N PRO A 78 1.80 -5.13 -7.66
CA PRO A 78 2.98 -5.99 -7.65
C PRO A 78 3.91 -5.84 -8.87
N LEU A 79 3.35 -5.64 -10.07
CA LEU A 79 4.13 -5.53 -11.32
C LEU A 79 4.52 -4.09 -11.64
N GLY A 80 4.05 -3.12 -10.85
CA GLY A 80 4.17 -1.69 -11.16
C GLY A 80 3.36 -1.29 -12.39
N GLN A 81 3.58 -0.08 -12.87
CA GLN A 81 2.96 0.43 -14.10
C GLN A 81 3.80 1.52 -14.77
N GLU A 82 3.55 1.73 -16.06
CA GLU A 82 4.06 2.90 -16.77
C GLU A 82 3.37 4.18 -16.29
N ALA A 83 4.01 5.34 -16.52
CA ALA A 83 3.32 6.62 -16.34
C ALA A 83 2.07 6.61 -17.23
N PRO A 84 0.85 6.70 -16.66
CA PRO A 84 -0.37 6.75 -17.44
C PRO A 84 -0.34 7.96 -18.38
N ALA A 85 -0.93 7.80 -19.57
CA ALA A 85 -1.06 8.94 -20.48
C ALA A 85 -2.02 9.98 -19.86
N PRO A 86 -1.62 11.25 -19.73
CA PRO A 86 -2.52 12.31 -19.29
C PRO A 86 -3.64 12.52 -20.32
N CYS A 87 -4.81 12.95 -19.88
CA CYS A 87 -5.94 13.24 -20.77
C CYS A 87 -6.70 14.50 -20.36
N ASP A 88 -7.41 15.09 -21.32
CA ASP A 88 -8.34 16.19 -21.05
C ASP A 88 -9.76 15.61 -20.90
N PRO A 89 -10.43 15.79 -19.74
CA PRO A 89 -11.79 15.30 -19.54
C PRO A 89 -12.80 15.91 -20.53
N ASN A 90 -12.51 17.07 -21.14
CA ASN A 90 -13.35 17.69 -22.17
C ASN A 90 -13.07 17.13 -23.58
N ASN A 91 -12.00 16.34 -23.74
CA ASN A 91 -11.63 15.68 -24.98
C ASN A 91 -11.27 14.20 -24.70
N PRO A 92 -12.26 13.35 -24.39
CA PRO A 92 -12.02 11.94 -24.04
C PRO A 92 -11.40 11.12 -25.18
N ALA A 93 -11.50 11.60 -26.43
CA ALA A 93 -10.82 11.00 -27.57
C ALA A 93 -9.29 11.03 -27.46
N SER A 94 -8.73 11.82 -26.53
CA SER A 94 -7.29 11.84 -26.22
C SER A 94 -6.73 10.48 -25.78
N CYS A 95 -7.58 9.59 -25.26
CA CYS A 95 -7.18 8.23 -24.87
C CYS A 95 -7.29 7.19 -26.00
N GLY A 96 -7.76 7.59 -27.19
CA GLY A 96 -7.98 6.69 -28.33
C GLY A 96 -9.12 5.69 -28.12
N ASP A 97 -9.26 4.74 -29.05
CA ASP A 97 -10.39 3.78 -29.08
C ASP A 97 -10.37 2.74 -27.93
N LYS A 98 -9.27 2.66 -27.18
CA LYS A 98 -9.06 1.67 -26.11
C LYS A 98 -8.76 2.30 -24.75
N GLY A 99 -9.15 3.56 -24.55
CA GLY A 99 -8.95 4.22 -23.28
C GLY A 99 -10.10 5.13 -22.90
N GLU A 100 -10.31 5.28 -21.61
CA GLU A 100 -11.27 6.21 -21.02
C GLU A 100 -10.52 7.25 -20.21
N CYS A 101 -10.85 8.53 -20.37
CA CYS A 101 -10.28 9.59 -19.56
C CYS A 101 -11.00 9.63 -18.20
N VAL A 102 -10.28 9.32 -17.12
CA VAL A 102 -10.85 9.24 -15.76
C VAL A 102 -10.08 10.13 -14.79
N LEU A 103 -10.77 10.56 -13.73
CA LEU A 103 -10.12 11.22 -12.61
C LEU A 103 -9.22 10.22 -11.89
N SER A 104 -7.97 10.59 -11.68
CA SER A 104 -7.02 9.81 -10.89
C SER A 104 -6.85 10.38 -9.49
N GLY A 105 -6.86 11.70 -9.32
CA GLY A 105 -6.67 12.32 -8.03
C GLY A 105 -6.91 13.82 -8.01
N ALA A 106 -6.93 14.40 -6.81
CA ALA A 106 -7.01 15.83 -6.59
C ALA A 106 -6.01 16.26 -5.52
N VAL A 107 -5.20 17.28 -5.80
CA VAL A 107 -4.25 17.86 -4.85
C VAL A 107 -4.28 19.37 -4.87
N GLU A 108 -3.71 19.97 -3.83
CA GLU A 108 -3.52 21.42 -3.76
C GLU A 108 -2.53 21.88 -4.84
N PRO A 109 -2.62 23.13 -5.32
CA PRO A 109 -1.68 23.66 -6.31
C PRO A 109 -0.22 23.73 -5.80
N PRO A 110 0.78 23.58 -6.66
CA PRO A 110 2.21 23.55 -6.27
C PRO A 110 2.73 24.83 -5.63
N ASN A 111 2.17 26.00 -5.98
CA ASN A 111 2.69 27.31 -5.56
C ASN A 111 2.11 27.81 -4.22
N CYS A 112 1.81 26.88 -3.32
CA CYS A 112 1.13 27.11 -2.04
C CYS A 112 2.00 27.69 -0.90
N ALA A 113 3.14 28.29 -1.22
CA ALA A 113 4.07 28.76 -0.19
C ALA A 113 3.62 30.09 0.46
N GLY A 114 2.83 29.98 1.54
CA GLY A 114 2.66 31.01 2.56
C GLY A 114 1.24 31.56 2.74
N ASN A 115 0.54 31.14 3.82
CA ASN A 115 -0.68 31.72 4.43
C ASN A 115 -1.82 32.26 3.51
N GLN A 116 -1.82 31.99 2.21
CA GLN A 116 -2.89 32.35 1.27
C GLN A 116 -3.73 31.12 0.95
N ASP A 117 -5.02 31.33 0.69
CA ASP A 117 -5.96 30.29 0.28
C ASP A 117 -5.42 29.56 -0.96
N CYS A 118 -4.98 28.32 -0.76
CA CYS A 118 -4.38 27.44 -1.75
C CYS A 118 -5.39 26.96 -2.78
N ARG A 119 -5.67 27.80 -3.76
CA ARG A 119 -6.64 27.52 -4.82
C ARG A 119 -6.08 27.85 -6.18
N CYS A 120 -6.15 26.90 -7.11
CA CYS A 120 -5.93 27.20 -8.52
C CYS A 120 -7.06 28.10 -9.02
N GLN A 121 -6.76 28.94 -10.01
CA GLN A 121 -7.75 29.73 -10.73
C GLN A 121 -7.91 29.23 -12.16
N THR A 122 -6.85 28.65 -12.71
CA THR A 122 -6.74 28.16 -14.08
C THR A 122 -5.95 26.85 -14.10
N ASN A 123 -6.04 26.11 -15.21
CA ASN A 123 -5.28 24.87 -15.38
C ASN A 123 -3.75 25.11 -15.37
N ASP A 124 -3.31 26.31 -15.75
CA ASP A 124 -1.89 26.70 -15.74
C ASP A 124 -1.31 26.82 -14.33
N ASP A 125 -2.17 26.91 -13.30
CA ASP A 125 -1.75 26.92 -11.89
C ASP A 125 -1.41 25.51 -11.36
N CYS A 126 -1.69 24.45 -12.15
CA CYS A 126 -1.50 23.06 -11.76
C CYS A 126 -0.19 22.46 -12.33
N TYR A 127 0.05 21.16 -12.05
CA TYR A 127 1.29 20.44 -12.35
C TYR A 127 1.54 20.11 -13.84
N GLY A 128 0.85 20.80 -14.77
CA GLY A 128 1.04 20.67 -16.23
C GLY A 128 -0.02 19.82 -16.94
N GLU A 129 0.39 19.09 -17.98
CA GLU A 129 -0.53 18.28 -18.82
C GLU A 129 -1.29 17.22 -18.00
N GLY A 130 -2.56 17.01 -18.33
CA GLY A 130 -3.45 16.10 -17.60
C GLY A 130 -4.02 16.67 -16.30
N TRP A 131 -3.67 17.91 -15.94
CA TRP A 131 -4.22 18.58 -14.77
C TRP A 131 -5.27 19.62 -15.16
N SER A 132 -6.35 19.67 -14.39
CA SER A 132 -7.39 20.68 -14.51
C SER A 132 -7.71 21.30 -13.16
N CYS A 133 -7.89 22.62 -13.12
CA CYS A 133 -8.38 23.30 -11.94
C CYS A 133 -9.90 23.15 -11.83
N ASP A 134 -10.40 22.72 -10.66
CA ASP A 134 -11.82 22.62 -10.40
C ASP A 134 -12.42 23.88 -9.76
N ALA A 135 -13.75 23.87 -9.54
CA ALA A 135 -14.46 25.00 -8.96
C ALA A 135 -14.12 25.27 -7.48
N ASP A 136 -13.57 24.27 -6.78
CA ASP A 136 -13.14 24.39 -5.39
C ASP A 136 -11.69 24.91 -5.28
N GLY A 137 -10.99 25.04 -6.40
CA GLY A 137 -9.60 25.46 -6.48
C GLY A 137 -8.61 24.31 -6.31
N MET A 138 -9.04 23.06 -6.48
CA MET A 138 -8.18 21.87 -6.43
C MET A 138 -7.69 21.50 -7.83
N CYS A 139 -6.43 21.11 -7.93
CA CYS A 139 -5.85 20.56 -9.14
C CYS A 139 -6.23 19.07 -9.26
N LYS A 140 -6.94 18.71 -10.32
CA LYS A 140 -7.38 17.33 -10.60
C LYS A 140 -6.56 16.70 -11.70
N ALA A 141 -5.95 15.55 -11.43
CA ALA A 141 -5.25 14.74 -12.42
C ALA A 141 -6.23 13.83 -13.15
N HIS A 142 -6.19 13.87 -14.48
CA HIS A 142 -6.94 12.97 -15.35
C HIS A 142 -5.98 12.14 -16.20
N VAL A 143 -6.22 10.84 -16.23
CA VAL A 143 -5.37 9.90 -16.97
C VAL A 143 -6.22 8.92 -17.78
N CYS A 144 -5.60 8.38 -18.83
CA CYS A 144 -6.20 7.35 -19.64
C CYS A 144 -6.19 6.00 -18.92
N ARG A 145 -7.38 5.48 -18.65
CA ARG A 145 -7.62 4.15 -18.13
C ARG A 145 -7.82 3.17 -19.29
N PRO A 146 -7.02 2.09 -19.39
CA PRO A 146 -7.11 1.17 -20.52
C PRO A 146 -8.38 0.33 -20.47
N LEU A 147 -8.97 0.12 -21.65
CA LEU A 147 -10.13 -0.72 -21.88
C LEU A 147 -9.76 -1.94 -22.74
N ASN A 148 -10.45 -3.05 -22.51
CA ASN A 148 -10.35 -4.24 -23.34
C ASN A 148 -11.06 -4.05 -24.70
N ASP A 149 -11.02 -5.06 -25.58
CA ASP A 149 -11.66 -5.00 -26.91
C ASP A 149 -13.19 -4.86 -26.87
N ARG A 150 -13.81 -5.00 -25.70
CA ARG A 150 -15.25 -4.77 -25.47
C ARG A 150 -15.55 -3.39 -24.89
N GLY A 151 -14.53 -2.55 -24.70
CA GLY A 151 -14.66 -1.25 -24.06
C GLY A 151 -14.86 -1.32 -22.54
N GLU A 152 -14.49 -2.43 -21.90
CA GLU A 152 -14.58 -2.60 -20.44
C GLU A 152 -13.21 -2.37 -19.80
N PHE A 153 -13.19 -1.82 -18.58
CA PHE A 153 -11.94 -1.63 -17.84
C PHE A 153 -11.19 -2.97 -17.65
N VAL A 154 -9.88 -2.97 -17.93
CA VAL A 154 -9.03 -4.16 -17.81
C VAL A 154 -8.84 -4.64 -16.37
N GLY A 155 -9.14 -3.77 -15.38
CA GLY A 155 -9.06 -4.06 -13.96
C GLY A 155 -7.78 -3.57 -13.29
N CYS A 156 -7.80 -3.60 -11.96
CA CYS A 156 -6.70 -3.24 -11.09
C CYS A 156 -5.82 -4.46 -10.77
N GLN A 157 -4.53 -4.24 -10.59
CA GLN A 157 -3.64 -5.26 -10.02
C GLN A 157 -4.07 -5.60 -8.59
N ASP A 158 -3.82 -6.84 -8.17
CA ASP A 158 -4.15 -7.37 -6.85
C ASP A 158 -2.95 -8.20 -6.32
N PRO A 159 -2.43 -7.91 -5.10
CA PRO A 159 -1.30 -8.64 -4.52
C PRO A 159 -1.55 -10.14 -4.29
N THR A 160 -2.81 -10.56 -4.29
CA THR A 160 -3.22 -11.95 -4.08
C THR A 160 -3.58 -12.68 -5.38
N ALA A 161 -3.66 -11.97 -6.50
CA ALA A 161 -4.03 -12.55 -7.79
C ALA A 161 -2.81 -13.02 -8.58
N ASP A 162 -2.95 -14.18 -9.23
CA ASP A 162 -1.92 -14.73 -10.12
C ASP A 162 -1.86 -14.03 -11.49
N ASP A 163 -2.91 -13.30 -11.87
CA ASP A 163 -3.05 -12.63 -13.17
C ASP A 163 -3.11 -11.11 -13.01
N ASN A 164 -1.94 -10.47 -13.00
CA ASN A 164 -1.77 -9.03 -12.98
C ASN A 164 -1.31 -8.45 -14.33
N VAL A 165 -1.13 -9.31 -15.34
CA VAL A 165 -0.57 -8.91 -16.63
C VAL A 165 -1.58 -8.03 -17.39
N GLY A 166 -1.15 -6.83 -17.77
CA GLY A 166 -1.98 -5.88 -18.52
C GLY A 166 -2.99 -5.10 -17.67
N LYS A 167 -3.03 -5.33 -16.35
CA LYS A 167 -3.83 -4.54 -15.41
C LYS A 167 -3.06 -3.31 -14.93
N VAL A 168 -3.78 -2.28 -14.50
CA VAL A 168 -3.18 -1.02 -14.01
C VAL A 168 -3.05 -1.01 -12.48
N CYS A 169 -2.20 -0.14 -11.96
CA CYS A 169 -2.23 0.20 -10.54
C CYS A 169 -3.44 1.09 -10.25
N CYS A 170 -4.19 0.76 -9.20
CA CYS A 170 -5.29 1.58 -8.73
C CYS A 170 -5.05 2.08 -7.30
N VAL A 171 -5.83 3.07 -6.89
CA VAL A 171 -5.99 3.43 -5.48
C VAL A 171 -6.71 2.26 -4.79
N PRO A 172 -6.22 1.78 -3.64
CA PRO A 172 -6.81 0.64 -2.96
C PRO A 172 -8.28 0.86 -2.59
N GLY A 173 -9.11 -0.14 -2.88
CA GLY A 173 -10.54 -0.09 -2.64
C GLY A 173 -11.35 0.69 -3.69
N THR A 174 -10.71 1.20 -4.75
CA THR A 174 -11.38 1.88 -5.87
C THR A 174 -10.96 1.29 -7.23
N GLU A 175 -11.56 1.79 -8.31
CA GLU A 175 -11.14 1.52 -9.70
C GLU A 175 -10.40 2.71 -10.32
N ASP A 176 -10.02 3.67 -9.48
CA ASP A 176 -9.34 4.89 -9.91
C ASP A 176 -7.85 4.57 -10.12
N PRO A 177 -7.30 4.85 -11.32
CA PRO A 177 -5.91 4.56 -11.60
C PRO A 177 -4.99 5.47 -10.79
N VAL A 178 -3.79 5.00 -10.46
CA VAL A 178 -2.70 5.84 -9.94
C VAL A 178 -2.15 6.72 -11.06
N ALA A 179 -1.94 8.01 -10.81
CA ALA A 179 -1.47 9.00 -11.79
C ALA A 179 0.04 8.90 -12.04
N SER A 180 0.78 8.32 -11.11
CA SER A 180 2.24 8.23 -11.16
C SER A 180 2.72 6.92 -11.80
N PRO A 181 3.92 6.90 -12.41
CA PRO A 181 4.61 5.65 -12.69
C PRO A 181 4.89 4.91 -11.38
N VAL A 182 4.75 3.59 -11.38
CA VAL A 182 4.98 2.75 -10.19
C VAL A 182 6.02 1.70 -10.50
N CYS A 183 7.03 1.60 -9.65
CA CYS A 183 8.03 0.53 -9.76
C CYS A 183 7.41 -0.82 -9.36
N GLY A 184 7.79 -1.89 -10.04
CA GLY A 184 7.42 -3.23 -9.60
C GLY A 184 8.07 -3.59 -8.27
N GLN A 185 7.48 -4.58 -7.58
CA GLN A 185 8.05 -5.13 -6.36
C GLN A 185 9.30 -5.96 -6.65
N CYS A 186 10.21 -6.02 -5.69
CA CYS A 186 11.38 -6.90 -5.78
C CYS A 186 10.97 -8.37 -6.00
N ALA A 187 11.84 -9.15 -6.66
CA ALA A 187 11.58 -10.56 -6.94
C ALA A 187 11.17 -11.33 -5.68
N PRO A 188 10.28 -12.33 -5.76
CA PRO A 188 9.89 -13.13 -4.59
C PRO A 188 11.06 -13.78 -3.84
N GLY A 189 12.18 -14.06 -4.53
CA GLY A 189 13.39 -14.65 -3.93
C GLY A 189 14.29 -13.66 -3.18
N SER A 190 14.01 -12.35 -3.22
CA SER A 190 14.83 -11.32 -2.55
C SER A 190 14.49 -11.10 -1.08
N ASN A 191 13.38 -11.64 -0.58
CA ASN A 191 12.77 -11.26 0.70
C ASN A 191 12.40 -9.76 0.82
N ARG A 192 12.33 -9.03 -0.30
CA ARG A 192 11.95 -7.61 -0.38
C ARG A 192 10.61 -7.36 -1.09
N ASN A 193 9.82 -8.42 -1.32
CA ASN A 193 8.45 -8.27 -1.81
C ASN A 193 7.50 -7.84 -0.67
N ALA A 194 6.28 -7.42 -1.01
CA ALA A 194 5.33 -6.92 -0.01
C ALA A 194 5.07 -7.95 1.10
N GLN A 195 4.95 -9.23 0.77
CA GLN A 195 4.69 -10.27 1.76
C GLN A 195 5.81 -10.38 2.81
N GLN A 196 7.07 -10.14 2.44
CA GLN A 196 8.23 -10.27 3.34
C GLN A 196 8.71 -8.95 3.94
N ALA A 197 8.27 -7.80 3.40
CA ALA A 197 8.76 -6.48 3.78
C ALA A 197 7.67 -5.52 4.26
N VAL A 198 6.39 -5.80 4.02
CA VAL A 198 5.27 -4.94 4.43
C VAL A 198 4.24 -5.73 5.23
N TYR A 199 4.20 -5.49 6.54
CA TYR A 199 3.31 -6.23 7.46
C TYR A 199 3.13 -5.49 8.77
N CYS A 200 2.10 -5.90 9.51
CA CYS A 200 1.87 -5.48 10.86
C CYS A 200 3.06 -5.88 11.74
N SER A 201 3.72 -4.91 12.38
CA SER A 201 4.86 -5.15 13.26
C SER A 201 4.55 -4.65 14.67
N CYS A 202 5.50 -4.73 15.58
CA CYS A 202 5.41 -4.09 16.89
C CYS A 202 6.78 -3.62 17.34
N ARG A 203 6.82 -2.53 18.12
CA ARG A 203 8.04 -2.00 18.69
C ARG A 203 8.49 -2.89 19.84
N CYS A 204 9.70 -3.45 19.72
CA CYS A 204 10.24 -4.46 20.63
C CYS A 204 11.47 -3.97 21.42
N GLY A 205 11.96 -2.76 21.14
CA GLY A 205 13.03 -2.14 21.91
C GLY A 205 13.31 -0.70 21.49
N VAL A 206 14.16 -0.04 22.27
CA VAL A 206 14.75 1.27 21.92
C VAL A 206 15.85 1.11 20.87
N ALA A 207 16.29 2.22 20.27
CA ALA A 207 17.45 2.24 19.38
C ALA A 207 18.72 1.78 20.11
N ASP A 208 19.66 1.23 19.36
CA ASP A 208 20.92 0.76 19.92
C ASP A 208 21.71 1.91 20.56
N GLY A 209 22.13 1.72 21.80
CA GLY A 209 22.84 2.73 22.59
C GLY A 209 21.94 3.68 23.38
N GLU A 210 20.63 3.63 23.20
CA GLU A 210 19.67 4.39 24.00
C GLU A 210 19.28 3.65 25.29
N PRO A 211 18.96 4.37 26.38
CA PRO A 211 18.43 3.75 27.58
C PRO A 211 17.00 3.24 27.33
N ASP A 212 16.64 2.13 27.97
CA ASP A 212 15.27 1.62 27.94
C ASP A 212 14.27 2.69 28.43
N ASP A 213 13.11 2.78 27.76
CA ASP A 213 12.01 3.66 28.20
C ASP A 213 11.09 2.88 29.15
N PRO A 214 11.12 3.13 30.47
CA PRO A 214 10.28 2.41 31.44
C PRO A 214 8.79 2.72 31.30
N ASN A 215 8.41 3.74 30.51
CA ASN A 215 7.01 4.10 30.28
C ASN A 215 6.45 3.49 28.99
N PHE A 216 7.30 2.82 28.20
CA PHE A 216 6.88 2.18 26.95
C PHE A 216 6.76 0.68 27.14
N ASN A 217 5.62 0.12 26.69
CA ASN A 217 5.41 -1.33 26.70
C ASN A 217 5.92 -1.93 25.39
N PHE A 218 7.15 -2.44 25.40
CA PHE A 218 7.69 -3.19 24.27
C PHE A 218 7.00 -4.55 24.14
N CYS A 219 6.76 -4.99 22.91
CA CYS A 219 6.25 -6.32 22.63
C CYS A 219 7.38 -7.36 22.63
N GLU A 220 7.04 -8.61 22.95
CA GLU A 220 7.88 -9.76 22.60
C GLU A 220 7.57 -10.18 21.16
N CYS A 221 8.61 -10.32 20.33
CA CYS A 221 8.41 -10.78 18.97
C CYS A 221 7.92 -12.24 18.93
N PRO A 222 6.87 -12.55 18.15
CA PRO A 222 6.36 -13.91 18.06
C PRO A 222 7.35 -14.84 17.33
N GLN A 223 7.03 -16.13 17.31
CA GLN A 223 7.82 -17.12 16.58
C GLN A 223 7.96 -16.74 15.09
N GLY A 224 9.17 -16.88 14.54
CA GLY A 224 9.48 -16.50 13.17
C GLY A 224 9.83 -15.02 13.00
N PHE A 225 9.88 -14.25 14.09
CA PHE A 225 10.29 -12.85 14.09
C PHE A 225 11.51 -12.64 14.98
N THR A 226 12.25 -11.56 14.72
CA THR A 226 13.39 -11.10 15.51
C THR A 226 13.28 -9.61 15.77
N CYS A 227 13.72 -9.18 16.95
CA CYS A 227 13.77 -7.77 17.30
C CYS A 227 15.01 -7.13 16.67
N SER A 228 14.83 -6.25 15.68
CA SER A 228 15.92 -5.63 14.92
C SER A 228 15.76 -4.12 14.90
N GLU A 229 16.89 -3.40 14.91
CA GLU A 229 16.87 -1.94 14.77
C GLU A 229 16.52 -1.56 13.33
N ILE A 230 15.41 -0.83 13.17
CA ILE A 230 14.94 -0.37 11.86
C ILE A 230 15.28 1.11 11.66
N ARG A 231 15.10 1.91 12.71
CA ARG A 231 15.34 3.35 12.63
C ARG A 231 16.29 3.79 13.75
N PRO A 232 17.59 4.00 13.44
CA PRO A 232 18.55 4.43 14.44
C PRO A 232 18.23 5.83 14.95
N ASN A 233 18.63 6.14 16.18
CA ASN A 233 18.51 7.49 16.70
C ASN A 233 19.68 8.36 16.22
N VAL A 234 19.46 9.10 15.13
CA VAL A 234 20.44 10.07 14.60
C VAL A 234 20.19 11.50 15.09
N GLY A 235 19.31 11.69 16.08
CA GLY A 235 18.93 13.02 16.59
C GLY A 235 18.05 13.83 15.63
N LEU A 236 17.48 13.19 14.61
CA LEU A 236 16.57 13.77 13.63
C LEU A 236 15.31 12.90 13.54
N GLY A 237 14.13 13.53 13.36
CA GLY A 237 12.86 12.84 13.22
C GLY A 237 12.08 12.66 14.53
N ASP A 238 11.02 11.84 14.48
CA ASP A 238 10.17 11.56 15.63
C ASP A 238 10.85 10.52 16.56
N PRO A 239 11.24 10.89 17.79
CA PRO A 239 11.87 9.98 18.75
C PRO A 239 10.93 8.83 19.19
N LEU A 240 9.63 8.93 18.94
CA LEU A 240 8.68 7.84 19.21
C LEU A 240 8.74 6.72 18.17
N LEU A 241 9.29 7.00 16.98
CA LEU A 241 9.43 6.03 15.89
C LEU A 241 10.84 5.42 15.82
N THR A 242 11.84 6.01 16.47
CA THR A 242 13.20 5.44 16.52
C THR A 242 13.21 4.15 17.35
N GLY A 243 14.00 3.17 16.93
CA GLY A 243 14.25 1.95 17.68
C GLY A 243 14.01 0.66 16.92
N LYS A 244 13.69 -0.39 17.69
CA LYS A 244 13.63 -1.76 17.23
C LYS A 244 12.21 -2.25 17.02
N TYR A 245 12.03 -3.01 15.95
CA TYR A 245 10.74 -3.57 15.56
C TYR A 245 10.88 -5.06 15.26
N CYS A 246 9.78 -5.78 15.43
CA CYS A 246 9.74 -7.19 15.06
C CYS A 246 9.71 -7.33 13.55
N ILE A 247 10.78 -7.86 12.98
CA ILE A 247 10.85 -8.24 11.58
C ILE A 247 10.86 -9.75 11.42
N LYS A 248 10.46 -10.24 10.25
CA LYS A 248 10.58 -11.66 9.92
C LYS A 248 12.04 -12.10 10.03
N GLN A 249 12.24 -13.30 10.56
CA GLN A 249 13.56 -13.91 10.59
C GLN A 249 14.08 -14.07 9.16
N ASP A 250 15.39 -13.88 8.99
CA ASP A 250 16.08 -13.95 7.71
C ASP A 250 15.62 -12.91 6.66
N SER A 251 14.95 -11.84 7.10
CA SER A 251 14.54 -10.70 6.26
C SER A 251 15.29 -9.41 6.61
N GLN A 252 16.42 -9.47 7.32
CA GLN A 252 17.26 -8.30 7.61
C GLN A 252 17.76 -7.69 6.31
N PHE A 253 17.69 -6.37 6.17
CA PHE A 253 18.24 -5.66 5.02
C PHE A 253 19.75 -5.53 5.14
N GLU A 254 20.51 -6.10 4.20
CA GLU A 254 21.97 -5.95 4.18
C GLU A 254 22.42 -4.90 3.17
N SER A 255 21.75 -4.81 2.00
CA SER A 255 22.09 -3.83 0.97
C SER A 255 21.02 -3.64 -0.11
N GLU A 256 21.09 -2.53 -0.83
CA GLU A 256 20.22 -2.19 -1.96
C GLU A 256 20.19 -3.25 -3.07
N GLY A 257 21.30 -3.97 -3.24
CA GLY A 257 21.45 -4.99 -4.30
C GLY A 257 20.56 -6.23 -4.12
N GLU A 258 19.86 -6.35 -2.98
CA GLU A 258 19.00 -7.49 -2.69
C GLU A 258 17.71 -7.51 -3.52
N CYS A 259 17.21 -6.37 -4.00
CA CYS A 259 15.93 -6.29 -4.73
C CYS A 259 15.89 -7.15 -6.01
N ALA A 260 17.07 -7.52 -6.55
CA ALA A 260 17.25 -8.37 -7.72
C ALA A 260 16.42 -7.92 -8.95
N ASP A 261 16.11 -8.83 -9.87
CA ASP A 261 15.29 -8.54 -11.04
C ASP A 261 13.84 -8.22 -10.62
N VAL A 262 13.35 -7.03 -10.96
CA VAL A 262 11.98 -6.60 -10.67
C VAL A 262 11.03 -7.21 -11.72
N PRO A 263 10.09 -8.12 -11.37
CA PRO A 263 9.04 -8.53 -12.30
C PRO A 263 8.16 -7.34 -12.66
N GLY A 264 8.06 -7.00 -13.95
CA GLY A 264 7.21 -5.91 -14.44
C GLY A 264 8.03 -4.75 -15.02
N ARG A 265 7.76 -3.51 -14.60
CA ARG A 265 8.52 -2.34 -15.11
C ARG A 265 9.86 -2.20 -14.38
N VAL A 266 10.95 -2.26 -15.15
CA VAL A 266 12.33 -2.53 -14.66
C VAL A 266 13.37 -1.51 -15.11
N ASN A 267 13.04 -0.51 -15.95
CA ASN A 267 14.15 0.19 -16.59
C ASN A 267 14.98 0.92 -15.51
N SER A 268 16.28 0.64 -15.51
CA SER A 268 17.21 1.08 -14.48
C SER A 268 17.26 2.60 -14.37
N ASP A 269 16.85 3.33 -15.42
CA ASP A 269 16.79 4.79 -15.39
C ASP A 269 15.52 5.33 -14.70
N GLN A 270 14.48 4.51 -14.55
CA GLN A 270 13.21 4.82 -13.89
C GLN A 270 13.12 4.24 -12.47
N CYS A 271 13.91 3.18 -12.18
CA CYS A 271 13.95 2.53 -10.88
C CYS A 271 15.27 2.76 -10.12
N ALA A 272 16.37 3.13 -10.78
CA ALA A 272 17.61 3.49 -10.06
C ALA A 272 17.61 4.98 -9.72
N GLY A 273 17.69 5.25 -8.41
CA GLY A 273 18.21 6.52 -7.90
C GLY A 273 17.36 7.75 -8.16
N PHE A 274 16.15 7.77 -7.60
CA PHE A 274 15.68 8.98 -6.93
C PHE A 274 16.35 9.09 -5.56
#